data_AF-A0A6N9L6F0-F1
#
_entry.id   AF-A0A6N9L6F0-F1
#
_cell.length_a   1.000
_cell.length_b   1.000
_cell.length_c   1.000
_cell.angle_alpha   90.00
_cell.angle_beta   90.00
_cell.angle_gamma   90.00
#
_symmetry.space_group_name_H-M   'P 1'
#
loop_
_entity.id
_entity.type
_entity.pdbx_description
1 polymer ?
#
loop_
_entity_poly.entity_id
_entity_poly.type
_entity_poly.pdbx_seq_one_letter_code
_entity_poly.pdbx_strand_id
1 'polypeptide(L)'
;MMKRRKSRFLKFTEMLLAFSFVLFLVGSIYLNSYESQLNAKIKKTQDEISNVQSDIDALEMSKQELASFSRMKDVATKKGYDYQPSSAAAAVVGAEE
;
A
#
# COMPACT_ATOMS: atom_id res chain seq x y z
N MET A 1 -57.86 26.25 -19.85
CA MET A 1 -56.97 26.12 -18.67
C MET A 1 -55.91 27.24 -18.76
N MET A 2 -56.06 28.33 -18.00
CA MET A 2 -55.16 29.49 -18.09
C MET A 2 -53.78 29.15 -17.51
N LYS A 3 -52.73 29.23 -18.32
CA LYS A 3 -51.33 29.17 -17.84
C LYS A 3 -51.04 30.44 -17.03
N ARG A 4 -51.13 30.34 -15.70
CA ARG A 4 -50.69 31.41 -14.79
C ARG A 4 -49.19 31.66 -15.03
N ARG A 5 -48.80 32.91 -15.33
CA ARG A 5 -47.38 33.30 -15.42
C ARG A 5 -46.72 33.00 -14.07
N LYS A 6 -45.73 32.11 -14.04
CA LYS A 6 -44.93 31.84 -12.83
C LYS A 6 -44.38 33.17 -12.29
N SER A 7 -44.60 33.42 -11.00
CA SER A 7 -44.02 34.58 -10.27
C SER A 7 -42.51 34.59 -10.45
N ARG A 8 -41.89 35.77 -10.56
CA ARG A 8 -40.44 35.91 -10.76
C ARG A 8 -39.64 35.20 -9.65
N PHE A 9 -40.18 35.22 -8.43
CA PHE A 9 -39.61 34.49 -7.29
C PHE A 9 -39.58 32.99 -7.52
N LEU A 10 -40.66 32.41 -8.04
CA LEU A 10 -40.77 30.97 -8.29
C LEU A 10 -39.74 30.50 -9.32
N LYS A 11 -39.49 31.31 -10.36
CA LYS A 11 -38.45 31.02 -11.36
C LYS A 11 -37.04 31.11 -10.78
N PHE A 12 -36.82 32.05 -9.86
CA PHE A 12 -35.54 32.21 -9.18
C PHE A 12 -35.24 31.02 -8.26
N THR A 13 -36.22 30.61 -7.44
CA THR A 13 -36.07 29.46 -6.56
C THR A 13 -35.87 28.16 -7.34
N GLU A 14 -36.59 27.97 -8.45
CA GLU A 14 -36.44 26.80 -9.33
C GLU A 14 -35.04 26.73 -9.96
N MET A 15 -34.49 27.88 -10.38
CA MET A 15 -33.13 27.98 -10.90
C MET A 15 -32.08 27.68 -9.81
N LEU A 16 -32.26 28.25 -8.61
CA LEU A 16 -31.36 28.01 -7.48
C LEU A 16 -31.36 26.54 -7.06
N LEU A 17 -32.54 25.90 -7.04
CA LEU A 17 -32.68 24.49 -6.70
C LEU A 17 -32.02 23.58 -7.73
N ALA A 18 -32.21 23.87 -9.03
CA ALA A 18 -31.53 23.13 -10.09
C ALA A 18 -30.01 23.28 -9.99
N PHE A 19 -29.53 24.50 -9.72
CA PHE A 19 -28.10 24.78 -9.53
C PHE A 19 -27.51 24.06 -8.32
N SER A 20 -28.17 24.11 -7.16
CA SER A 20 -27.71 23.42 -5.95
C SER A 20 -27.71 21.91 -6.13
N PHE A 21 -28.68 21.36 -6.86
CA PHE A 21 -28.74 19.94 -7.17
C PHE A 21 -27.57 19.49 -8.04
N VAL A 22 -27.24 20.26 -9.07
CA VAL A 22 -26.07 19.98 -9.92
C VAL A 22 -24.77 20.08 -9.13
N LEU A 23 -24.61 21.12 -8.31
CA LEU A 23 -23.45 21.25 -7.42
C LEU A 23 -23.32 20.09 -6.44
N PHE A 24 -24.44 19.63 -5.89
CA PHE A 24 -24.46 18.48 -4.98
C PHE A 24 -23.97 17.20 -5.68
N LEU A 25 -24.47 16.91 -6.88
CA LEU A 25 -24.06 15.72 -7.64
C LEU A 25 -22.58 15.78 -8.01
N VAL A 26 -22.12 16.90 -8.57
CA VAL A 26 -20.71 17.08 -8.97
C VAL A 26 -19.79 17.04 -7.75
N GLY A 27 -20.17 17.72 -6.67
CA GLY A 27 -19.42 17.72 -5.41
C GLY A 27 -19.31 16.32 -4.81
N SER A 28 -20.40 15.56 -4.77
CA SER A 28 -20.40 14.19 -4.25
C SER A 28 -19.49 13.26 -5.05
N ILE A 29 -19.53 13.33 -6.38
CA ILE A 29 -18.64 12.53 -7.25
C ILE A 29 -17.18 12.93 -7.04
N TYR A 30 -16.89 14.22 -6.99
CA TYR A 30 -15.53 14.73 -6.80
C TYR A 30 -14.95 14.30 -5.45
N LEU A 31 -15.71 14.44 -4.36
CA LEU A 31 -15.28 14.04 -3.02
C LEU A 31 -14.99 12.54 -2.94
N ASN A 32 -15.88 11.69 -3.47
CA ASN A 32 -15.66 10.25 -3.53
C ASN A 32 -14.40 9.88 -4.34
N SER A 33 -14.18 10.55 -5.47
CA SER A 33 -12.97 10.34 -6.28
C SER A 33 -11.70 10.76 -5.54
N TYR A 34 -11.75 11.87 -4.79
CA TYR A 34 -10.62 12.35 -4.01
C TYR A 34 -10.29 11.42 -2.83
N GLU A 35 -11.30 10.93 -2.11
CA GLU A 35 -11.13 9.92 -1.06
C GLU A 35 -10.54 8.63 -1.63
N SER A 36 -11.02 8.16 -2.78
CA SER A 36 -10.47 6.96 -3.44
C SER A 36 -9.00 7.13 -3.82
N GLN A 37 -8.61 8.29 -4.34
CA GLN A 37 -7.21 8.58 -4.68
C GLN A 37 -6.32 8.64 -3.44
N LEU A 38 -6.80 9.24 -2.36
CA LEU A 38 -6.10 9.27 -1.08
C LEU A 38 -5.90 7.86 -0.53
N ASN A 39 -6.95 7.04 -0.54
CA ASN A 39 -6.89 5.65 -0.09
C ASN A 39 -5.90 4.83 -0.93
N ALA A 40 -5.87 5.03 -2.24
CA ALA A 40 -4.90 4.38 -3.12
C ALA A 40 -3.45 4.79 -2.80
N LYS A 41 -3.20 6.08 -2.54
CA LYS A 41 -1.87 6.56 -2.12
C LYS A 41 -1.45 5.99 -0.78
N ILE A 42 -2.35 6.00 0.20
CA ILE A 42 -2.10 5.43 1.53
C ILE A 42 -1.71 3.95 1.40
N LYS A 43 -2.51 3.18 0.64
CA LYS A 43 -2.22 1.76 0.41
C LYS A 43 -0.86 1.56 -0.24
N LYS A 44 -0.53 2.33 -1.29
CA LYS A 44 0.77 2.24 -1.96
C LYS A 44 1.92 2.51 -0.99
N THR A 45 1.81 3.55 -0.16
CA THR A 45 2.82 3.85 0.86
C THR A 45 2.93 2.75 1.91
N GLN A 46 1.82 2.15 2.31
CA GLN A 46 1.82 1.02 3.25
C GLN A 46 2.48 -0.23 2.64
N ASP A 47 2.23 -0.51 1.37
CA ASP A 47 2.88 -1.59 0.62
C ASP A 47 4.40 -1.35 0.52
N GLU A 48 4.82 -0.12 0.22
CA GLU A 48 6.24 0.27 0.21
C GLU A 48 6.90 0.09 1.59
N ILE A 49 6.23 0.49 2.67
CA ILE A 49 6.71 0.25 4.05
C ILE A 49 6.87 -1.25 4.33
N SER A 50 5.87 -2.05 3.94
CA SER A 50 5.89 -3.50 4.14
C SER A 50 7.05 -4.17 3.40
N ASN A 51 7.34 -3.72 2.19
CA ASN A 51 8.47 -4.22 1.41
C ASN A 51 9.81 -3.88 2.07
N VAL A 52 9.98 -2.62 2.49
CA VAL A 52 11.20 -2.19 3.19
C VAL A 52 11.39 -2.95 4.50
N GLN A 53 10.30 -3.21 5.24
CA GLN A 53 10.34 -4.03 6.46
C GLN A 53 10.82 -5.46 6.15
N SER A 54 10.31 -6.06 5.08
CA SER A 54 10.71 -7.40 4.66
C SER A 54 12.20 -7.46 4.27
N ASP A 55 12.69 -6.42 3.60
CA ASP A 55 14.11 -6.30 3.26
C ASP A 55 14.99 -6.17 4.52
N ILE A 56 14.53 -5.42 5.54
CA ILE A 56 15.20 -5.31 6.84
C ILE A 56 15.27 -6.67 7.53
N ASP A 57 14.14 -7.40 7.58
CA ASP A 57 14.08 -8.71 8.22
C ASP A 57 15.01 -9.72 7.51
N ALA A 58 15.07 -9.68 6.18
CA ALA A 58 15.99 -10.50 5.40
C ALA A 58 17.47 -10.16 5.67
N LEU A 59 17.79 -8.87 5.80
CA LEU A 59 19.14 -8.41 6.17
C LEU A 59 19.51 -8.82 7.60
N GLU A 60 18.58 -8.73 8.54
CA GLU A 60 18.80 -9.16 9.93
C GLU A 60 19.05 -10.67 10.00
N MET A 61 18.25 -11.45 9.27
CA MET A 61 18.45 -12.90 9.16
C MET A 61 19.83 -13.23 8.56
N SER A 62 20.21 -12.55 7.47
CA SER A 62 21.54 -12.71 6.84
C SER A 62 22.68 -12.37 7.81
N LYS A 63 22.51 -11.32 8.62
CA LYS A 63 23.49 -10.92 9.64
C LYS A 63 23.60 -11.96 10.75
N GLN A 64 22.48 -12.51 11.22
CA GLN A 64 22.45 -13.57 12.22
C GLN A 64 23.09 -14.86 11.70
N GLU A 65 22.83 -15.21 10.44
CA GLU A 65 23.45 -16.36 9.79
C GLU A 65 24.96 -16.21 9.72
N LEU A 66 25.45 -15.04 9.28
CA LEU A 66 26.89 -14.74 9.23
C LEU A 66 27.56 -14.78 10.61
N ALA A 67 26.90 -14.23 11.63
CA ALA A 67 27.39 -14.29 13.01
C ALA A 67 27.44 -15.74 13.53
N SER A 68 26.46 -16.56 13.15
CA SER A 68 26.42 -17.99 13.48
C SER A 68 27.51 -18.77 12.75
N PHE A 69 27.76 -18.49 11.47
CA PHE A 69 28.88 -19.05 10.71
C PHE A 69 30.22 -18.72 11.34
N SER A 70 30.45 -17.46 11.74
CA SER A 70 31.70 -17.07 12.41
C SER A 70 31.91 -17.86 13.70
N ARG A 71 30.85 -18.03 14.52
CA ARG A 71 30.93 -18.81 15.76
C ARG A 71 31.19 -20.29 15.49
N MET A 72 30.51 -20.89 14.51
CA MET A 72 30.71 -22.29 14.15
C MET A 72 32.13 -22.54 13.63
N LYS A 73 32.65 -21.64 12.78
CA LYS A 73 34.02 -21.69 12.29
C LYS A 73 35.03 -21.61 13.45
N ASP A 74 34.88 -20.66 14.37
CA ASP A 74 35.78 -20.52 15.52
C ASP A 74 35.81 -21.78 16.40
N VAL A 75 34.65 -22.41 16.61
CA VAL A 75 34.55 -23.67 17.38
C VAL A 75 35.21 -24.84 16.63
N ALA A 76 34.99 -24.94 15.32
CA ALA A 76 35.61 -25.98 14.49
C ALA A 76 37.13 -25.85 14.47
N THR A 77 37.65 -24.65 14.21
CA THR A 77 39.09 -24.37 14.20
C THR A 77 39.73 -24.65 15.55
N LYS A 78 39.08 -24.27 16.67
CA LYS A 78 39.56 -24.61 18.03
C LYS A 78 39.66 -26.11 18.29
N LYS A 79 38.82 -26.91 17.63
CA LYS A 79 38.83 -28.38 17.73
C LYS A 79 39.72 -29.05 16.67
N GLY A 80 40.43 -28.28 15.85
CA GLY A 80 41.31 -28.78 14.80
C GLY A 80 40.60 -29.21 13.51
N TYR A 81 39.33 -28.83 13.33
CA TYR A 81 38.56 -29.11 12.12
C TYR A 81 38.43 -27.85 11.26
N ASP A 82 38.39 -28.02 9.93
CA ASP A 82 38.05 -26.94 9.00
C ASP A 82 36.53 -26.89 8.78
N TYR A 83 35.95 -25.68 8.77
CA TYR A 83 34.51 -25.49 8.66
C TYR A 83 34.12 -25.10 7.24
N GLN A 84 33.30 -25.93 6.59
CA GLN A 84 32.66 -25.61 5.31
C GLN A 84 31.16 -25.36 5.52
N PRO A 85 30.65 -24.16 5.20
CA PRO A 85 29.21 -23.92 5.23
C PRO A 85 28.52 -24.75 4.13
N SER A 86 27.44 -25.44 4.50
CA SER A 86 26.62 -26.19 3.54
C SER A 86 25.79 -25.20 2.70
N SER A 87 25.93 -25.22 1.38
CA SER A 87 25.23 -24.33 0.44
C SER A 87 23.74 -24.68 0.25
N ALA A 88 23.13 -25.45 1.14
CA ALA A 88 21.81 -26.04 0.95
C ALA A 88 20.63 -25.06 1.12
N ALA A 89 20.86 -23.81 1.53
CA ALA A 89 19.79 -22.84 1.79
C ALA A 89 19.32 -22.03 0.57
N ALA A 90 19.95 -22.15 -0.61
CA ALA A 90 19.65 -21.30 -1.77
C ALA A 90 18.63 -21.87 -2.77
N ALA A 91 18.07 -23.06 -2.55
CA ALA A 91 17.24 -23.74 -3.55
C ALA A 91 15.82 -24.07 -3.03
N VAL A 92 15.01 -23.02 -2.84
CA VAL A 92 13.54 -23.12 -3.00
C VAL A 92 13.06 -21.92 -3.83
N VAL A 93 13.54 -21.84 -5.07
CA VAL A 93 12.83 -21.09 -6.11
C VAL A 93 11.58 -21.91 -6.42
N GLY A 94 10.41 -21.34 -6.15
CA GLY A 94 9.12 -22.00 -6.39
C GLY A 94 9.04 -22.50 -7.83
N ALA A 95 8.73 -23.78 -7.99
CA ALA A 95 8.17 -24.28 -9.23
C ALA A 95 6.76 -23.71 -9.33
N GLU A 96 6.56 -22.74 -10.23
CA GLU A 96 5.24 -22.41 -10.75
C GLU A 96 4.77 -23.58 -11.63
N GLU A 97 3.69 -24.25 -11.23
CA GLU A 97 2.75 -24.93 -12.14
C GLU A 97 1.42 -24.17 -12.13
#